data_AF-A0A518CTJ4-F1
#
_entry.id   AF-A0A518CTJ4-F1
#
_cell.length_a   1.000
_cell.length_b   1.000
_cell.length_c   1.000
_cell.angle_alpha   90.00
_cell.angle_beta   90.00
_cell.angle_gamma   90.00
#
_symmetry.space_group_name_H-M   'P 1'
#
loop_
_entity.id
_entity.type
_entity.pdbx_description
1 polymer ?
#
loop_
_entity_poly.entity_id
_entity_poly.type
_entity_poly.pdbx_seq_one_letter_code
_entity_poly.pdbx_strand_id
1 'polypeptide(L)'
;MEVHPQDAEPLGIESGDYVRLWSDDILIQTGGFQHIEPGSFSFTRLMDDGHIRVGSGEVEAIAIITDAVKPRLLFANFLYGTRTANSLIHRVPDPVTNRYRFKIGKAKVERLRESPYRKDILLLTFKSRTYAGPEK
;
A
#
# COMPACT_ATOMS: atom_id res chain seq x y z
N MET A 1 -0.54 -9.00 -2.23
CA MET A 1 -0.32 -8.21 -1.02
C MET A 1 0.13 -9.18 0.03
N GLU A 2 1.34 -8.98 0.55
CA GLU A 2 1.90 -9.80 1.60
C GLU A 2 1.51 -9.21 2.96
N VAL A 3 1.03 -10.08 3.84
CA VAL A 3 0.52 -9.76 5.18
C VAL A 3 1.01 -10.79 6.18
N HIS A 4 1.33 -10.35 7.39
CA HIS A 4 1.78 -11.22 8.45
C HIS A 4 0.62 -12.10 8.97
N PRO A 5 0.84 -13.38 9.35
CA PRO A 5 -0.21 -14.26 9.87
C PRO A 5 -1.02 -13.65 11.02
N GLN A 6 -0.34 -12.98 11.96
CA GLN A 6 -0.99 -12.34 13.12
C GLN A 6 -1.98 -11.22 12.74
N ASP A 7 -1.80 -10.57 11.59
CA ASP A 7 -2.73 -9.54 11.11
C ASP A 7 -3.83 -10.15 10.24
N ALA A 8 -3.55 -11.27 9.57
CA ALA A 8 -4.50 -11.95 8.68
C ALA A 8 -5.56 -12.76 9.43
N GLU A 9 -5.16 -13.47 10.49
CA GLU A 9 -6.03 -14.32 11.31
C GLU A 9 -7.26 -13.60 11.88
N PRO A 10 -7.15 -12.45 12.57
CA PRO A 10 -8.32 -11.75 13.10
C PRO A 10 -9.23 -11.17 12.00
N LEU A 11 -8.74 -11.05 10.76
CA LEU A 11 -9.50 -10.60 9.60
C LEU A 11 -10.12 -11.77 8.80
N GLY A 12 -9.84 -13.02 9.20
CA GLY A 12 -10.27 -14.22 8.49
C GLY A 12 -9.74 -14.30 7.06
N ILE A 13 -8.59 -13.68 6.78
CA ILE A 13 -7.96 -13.66 5.45
C ILE A 13 -7.08 -14.88 5.32
N GLU A 14 -7.18 -15.58 4.18
CA GLU A 14 -6.29 -16.66 3.81
C GLU A 14 -5.45 -16.34 2.56
N SER A 15 -4.34 -17.06 2.37
CA SER A 15 -3.58 -17.01 1.12
C SER A 15 -4.47 -17.37 -0.06
N GLY A 16 -4.50 -16.50 -1.07
CA GLY A 16 -5.33 -16.66 -2.25
C GLY A 16 -6.72 -16.03 -2.15
N ASP A 17 -7.06 -15.35 -1.05
CA ASP A 17 -8.23 -14.47 -1.05
C ASP A 17 -7.97 -13.18 -1.82
N TYR A 18 -8.97 -12.69 -2.54
CA TYR A 18 -9.07 -11.28 -2.89
C TYR A 18 -9.39 -10.46 -1.65
N VAL A 19 -8.62 -9.40 -1.48
CA VAL A 19 -8.76 -8.43 -0.39
C VAL A 19 -8.84 -7.03 -0.98
N ARG A 20 -9.58 -6.16 -0.30
CA ARG A 20 -9.58 -4.73 -0.58
C ARG A 20 -8.65 -4.06 0.42
N LEU A 21 -7.77 -3.21 -0.11
CA LEU A 21 -7.06 -2.23 0.68
C LEU A 21 -7.62 -0.86 0.33
N TRP A 22 -7.95 -0.06 1.33
CA TRP A 22 -8.49 1.27 1.10
C TRP A 22 -8.02 2.28 2.15
N SER A 23 -7.99 3.55 1.74
CA SER A 23 -7.72 4.69 2.61
C SER A 23 -8.60 5.86 2.20
N ASP A 24 -9.20 6.52 3.19
CA ASP A 24 -9.90 7.80 3.10
C ASP A 24 -9.02 8.98 3.53
N ASP A 25 -7.75 8.72 3.85
CA ASP A 25 -6.78 9.72 4.29
C ASP A 25 -5.56 9.72 3.38
N ILE A 26 -5.76 10.18 2.14
CA ILE A 26 -4.71 10.37 1.15
C ILE A 26 -4.51 11.86 0.93
N LEU A 27 -3.48 12.40 1.57
CA LEU A 27 -3.02 13.77 1.35
C LEU A 27 -2.57 13.98 -0.10
N ILE A 28 -3.12 14.99 -0.77
CA ILE A 28 -2.86 15.33 -2.17
C ILE A 28 -2.52 16.82 -2.24
N GLN A 29 -1.32 17.12 -2.74
CA GLN A 29 -0.96 18.48 -3.09
C GLN A 29 -1.69 18.90 -4.37
N THR A 30 -2.47 19.97 -4.30
CA THR A 30 -3.26 20.51 -5.42
C THR A 30 -2.66 21.78 -6.02
N GLY A 31 -1.73 22.41 -5.31
CA GLY A 31 -1.09 23.67 -5.71
C GLY A 31 0.24 23.90 -5.01
N GLY A 32 0.83 25.07 -5.22
CA GLY A 32 2.08 25.48 -4.58
C GLY A 32 3.33 24.72 -5.06
N PHE A 33 3.39 24.40 -6.35
CA PHE A 33 4.54 23.72 -6.96
C PHE A 33 5.70 24.67 -7.33
N GLN A 34 5.46 25.97 -7.38
CA GLN A 34 6.42 26.99 -7.81
C GLN A 34 6.34 28.18 -6.86
N HIS A 35 7.12 28.12 -5.77
CA HIS A 35 7.24 29.21 -4.81
C HIS A 35 8.69 29.61 -4.64
N ILE A 36 8.90 30.88 -4.33
CA ILE A 36 10.22 31.48 -4.12
C ILE A 36 10.45 31.83 -2.64
N GLU A 37 9.38 31.84 -1.85
CA GLU A 37 9.42 32.17 -0.45
C GLU A 37 10.04 31.02 0.36
N PRO A 38 10.91 31.30 1.33
CA PRO A 38 11.41 30.29 2.25
C PRO A 38 10.28 29.53 2.94
N GLY A 39 10.37 28.19 2.96
CA GLY A 39 9.40 27.35 3.67
C GLY A 39 8.07 27.11 2.94
N SER A 40 7.89 27.68 1.75
CA SER A 40 6.72 27.47 0.88
C SER A 40 6.46 26.00 0.51
N PHE A 41 7.52 25.20 0.38
CA PHE A 41 7.43 23.76 0.14
C PHE A 41 7.22 22.94 1.41
N SER A 42 7.21 23.56 2.60
CA SER A 42 6.95 22.81 3.85
C SER A 42 5.50 22.32 3.87
N PHE A 43 5.29 21.12 4.41
CA PHE A 43 3.94 20.55 4.51
C PHE A 43 2.98 21.45 5.29
N THR A 44 3.44 22.03 6.40
CA THR A 44 2.65 22.96 7.22
C THR A 44 2.18 24.15 6.40
N ARG A 45 3.09 24.78 5.63
CA ARG A 45 2.73 25.93 4.80
C ARG A 45 1.76 25.57 3.68
N LEU A 46 2.00 24.44 3.00
CA LEU A 46 1.08 23.92 1.99
C LEU A 46 -0.32 23.64 2.56
N MET A 47 -0.40 23.21 3.83
CA MET A 47 -1.68 22.99 4.51
C MET A 47 -2.37 24.33 4.82
N ASP A 48 -1.65 25.29 5.42
CA ASP A 48 -2.16 26.61 5.78
C ASP A 48 -2.66 27.40 4.55
N ASP A 49 -1.94 27.29 3.44
CA ASP A 49 -2.27 27.93 2.16
C ASP A 49 -3.39 27.19 1.39
N GLY A 50 -3.95 26.10 1.96
CA GLY A 50 -5.06 25.35 1.35
C GLY A 50 -4.66 24.51 0.13
N HIS A 51 -3.37 24.19 -0.03
CA HIS A 51 -2.85 23.37 -1.12
C HIS A 51 -2.87 21.87 -0.83
N ILE A 52 -3.35 21.44 0.34
CA ILE A 52 -3.51 20.03 0.69
C ILE A 52 -4.99 19.66 0.71
N ARG A 53 -5.37 18.68 -0.10
CA ARG A 53 -6.68 18.04 -0.07
C ARG A 53 -6.56 16.61 0.46
N VAL A 54 -7.51 16.20 1.29
CA VAL A 54 -7.67 14.79 1.67
C VAL A 54 -8.51 14.09 0.60
N GLY A 55 -7.98 13.00 0.05
CA GLY A 55 -8.66 12.14 -0.91
C GLY A 55 -8.74 10.70 -0.43
N SER A 56 -9.33 9.84 -1.26
CA SER A 56 -9.40 8.41 -1.01
C SER A 56 -8.75 7.62 -2.14
N GLY A 57 -8.43 6.36 -1.84
CA GLY A 57 -7.87 5.40 -2.78
C GLY A 57 -8.17 3.98 -2.35
N GLU A 58 -8.24 3.09 -3.32
CA GLU A 58 -8.45 1.66 -3.07
C GLU A 58 -7.73 0.81 -4.11
N VAL A 59 -7.43 -0.43 -3.72
CA VAL A 59 -6.86 -1.48 -4.56
C VAL A 59 -7.45 -2.82 -4.16
N GLU A 60 -7.76 -3.63 -5.16
CA GLU A 60 -8.04 -5.05 -4.98
C GLU A 60 -6.74 -5.82 -5.22
N ALA A 61 -6.37 -6.69 -4.29
CA ALA A 61 -5.16 -7.50 -4.36
C ALA A 61 -5.44 -8.93 -3.92
N ILE A 62 -4.59 -9.86 -4.32
CA ILE A 62 -4.59 -11.23 -3.78
C ILE A 62 -3.72 -11.24 -2.52
N ALA A 63 -4.23 -11.77 -1.41
CA ALA A 63 -3.50 -11.93 -0.17
C ALA A 63 -2.50 -13.09 -0.27
N ILE A 64 -1.31 -12.87 0.28
CA ILE A 64 -0.26 -13.86 0.44
C ILE A 64 0.17 -13.78 1.91
N ILE A 65 -0.17 -14.79 2.70
CA ILE A 65 0.24 -14.84 4.10
C ILE A 65 1.70 -15.26 4.16
N THR A 66 2.52 -14.44 4.82
CA THR A 66 3.95 -14.72 5.00
C THR A 66 4.49 -13.98 6.21
N ASP A 67 5.41 -14.63 6.92
CA ASP A 67 6.20 -14.05 8.02
C ASP A 67 7.38 -13.19 7.54
N ALA A 68 7.61 -13.08 6.23
CA ALA A 68 8.64 -12.23 5.65
C ALA A 68 8.38 -10.73 5.86
N VAL A 69 7.10 -10.34 6.01
CA VAL A 69 6.71 -8.99 6.41
C VAL A 69 6.46 -8.95 7.91
N LYS A 70 6.85 -7.86 8.58
CA LYS A 70 6.63 -7.71 10.02
C LYS A 70 5.13 -7.54 10.34
N PRO A 71 4.69 -7.89 11.57
CA PRO A 71 3.35 -7.52 12.03
C PRO A 71 3.07 -6.03 11.82
N ARG A 72 1.84 -5.72 11.40
CA ARG A 72 1.33 -4.39 11.05
C ARG A 72 2.00 -3.72 9.85
N LEU A 73 2.77 -4.47 9.05
CA LEU A 73 3.37 -4.00 7.81
C LEU A 73 2.82 -4.79 6.63
N LEU A 74 2.39 -4.09 5.60
CA LEU A 74 1.92 -4.69 4.34
C LEU A 74 2.95 -4.44 3.25
N PHE A 75 3.11 -5.41 2.36
CA PHE A 75 3.82 -5.21 1.09
C PHE A 75 2.87 -5.46 -0.08
N ALA A 76 2.78 -4.51 -1.01
CA ALA A 76 1.92 -4.62 -2.18
C ALA A 76 2.71 -4.30 -3.46
N ASN A 77 2.47 -5.10 -4.49
CA ASN A 77 2.96 -4.78 -5.83
C ASN A 77 2.27 -3.51 -6.35
N PHE A 78 3.03 -2.63 -6.98
CA PHE A 78 2.70 -1.20 -7.08
C PHE A 78 2.03 -0.78 -8.40
N LEU A 79 2.06 -1.62 -9.44
CA LEU A 79 1.51 -1.30 -10.78
C LEU A 79 0.67 -2.42 -11.40
N TYR A 80 0.25 -3.40 -10.61
CA TYR A 80 -0.56 -4.50 -11.12
C TYR A 80 -2.05 -4.14 -11.15
N GLY A 81 -2.73 -4.46 -12.24
CA GLY A 81 -4.17 -4.23 -12.42
C GLY A 81 -4.56 -2.78 -12.72
N THR A 82 -5.86 -2.51 -12.76
CA THR A 82 -6.41 -1.16 -13.03
C THR A 82 -6.47 -0.29 -11.78
N ARG A 83 -6.60 -0.90 -10.60
CA ARG A 83 -6.53 -0.23 -9.29
C ARG A 83 -5.20 -0.58 -8.66
N THR A 84 -4.24 0.34 -8.75
CA THR A 84 -2.85 0.07 -8.36
C THR A 84 -2.60 0.43 -6.91
N ALA A 85 -1.64 -0.21 -6.23
CA ALA A 85 -1.31 0.14 -4.84
C ALA A 85 -0.78 1.58 -4.69
N ASN A 86 -0.26 2.19 -5.77
CA ASN A 86 0.07 3.61 -5.80
C ASN A 86 -1.14 4.53 -5.57
N SER A 87 -2.37 4.02 -5.73
CA SER A 87 -3.59 4.76 -5.38
C SER A 87 -3.70 5.05 -3.88
N LEU A 88 -3.01 4.28 -3.03
CA LEU A 88 -2.99 4.40 -1.57
C LEU A 88 -1.92 5.35 -1.02
N ILE A 89 -1.10 5.95 -1.91
CA ILE A 89 0.06 6.74 -1.52
C ILE A 89 -0.28 8.24 -1.55
N HIS A 90 0.23 8.97 -0.55
CA HIS A 90 0.16 10.43 -0.52
C HIS A 90 0.80 11.06 -1.77
N ARG A 91 0.12 12.06 -2.33
CA ARG A 91 0.60 12.86 -3.47
C ARG A 91 1.18 14.18 -2.99
N VAL A 92 2.00 14.10 -1.94
CA VAL A 92 2.80 15.20 -1.42
C VAL A 92 4.27 14.81 -1.62
N PRO A 93 4.96 15.39 -2.60
CA PRO A 93 6.34 15.08 -2.89
C PRO A 93 7.26 15.60 -1.77
N ASP A 94 8.46 15.02 -1.71
CA ASP A 94 9.54 15.53 -0.87
C ASP A 94 9.93 16.96 -1.28
N PRO A 95 10.00 17.93 -0.34
CA PRO A 95 10.21 19.33 -0.68
C PRO A 95 11.61 19.65 -1.23
N VAL A 96 12.59 18.76 -1.07
CA VAL A 96 13.96 18.96 -1.55
C VAL A 96 14.13 18.38 -2.95
N THR A 97 13.62 17.17 -3.17
CA THR A 97 13.88 16.39 -4.39
C THR A 97 12.69 16.28 -5.34
N ASN A 98 11.51 16.75 -4.92
CA ASN A 98 10.23 16.59 -5.60
C ASN A 98 9.89 15.11 -5.91
N ARG A 99 10.36 14.18 -5.07
CA ARG A 99 10.12 12.72 -5.21
C ARG A 99 8.96 12.28 -4.33
N TYR A 100 8.06 11.46 -4.89
CA TYR A 100 6.98 10.85 -4.11
C TYR A 100 7.48 9.76 -3.17
N ARG A 101 6.80 9.64 -2.02
CA ARG A 101 7.12 8.69 -0.94
C ARG A 101 6.38 7.36 -1.13
N PHE A 102 6.62 6.69 -2.25
CA PHE A 102 5.89 5.45 -2.64
C PHE A 102 5.96 4.29 -1.66
N LYS A 103 6.94 4.27 -0.76
CA LYS A 103 7.14 3.17 0.19
C LYS A 103 6.37 3.35 1.50
N ILE A 104 5.68 4.48 1.65
CA ILE A 104 4.95 4.81 2.87
C ILE A 104 3.52 5.18 2.48
N GLY A 105 2.59 4.38 2.98
CA GLY A 105 1.15 4.61 2.88
C GLY A 105 0.47 3.87 4.02
N LYS A 106 -0.81 4.16 4.21
CA LYS A 106 -1.65 3.45 5.17
C LYS A 106 -2.93 3.01 4.49
N ALA A 107 -3.43 1.86 4.90
CA ALA A 107 -4.68 1.32 4.41
C ALA A 107 -5.34 0.47 5.50
N LYS A 108 -6.67 0.43 5.45
CA LYS A 108 -7.48 -0.62 6.08
C LYS A 108 -7.57 -1.79 5.11
N VAL A 109 -7.73 -3.00 5.66
CA VAL A 109 -7.79 -4.24 4.88
C VAL A 109 -9.09 -4.97 5.21
N GLU A 110 -9.79 -5.43 4.19
CA GLU A 110 -10.95 -6.32 4.33
C GLU A 110 -10.91 -7.47 3.34
N ARG A 111 -11.43 -8.63 3.74
CA ARG A 111 -11.61 -9.78 2.88
C ARG A 111 -12.79 -9.57 1.93
N LEU A 112 -12.62 -9.92 0.66
CA LEU A 112 -13.69 -9.85 -0.34
C LEU A 112 -14.24 -11.23 -0.69
N ARG A 113 -13.41 -12.06 -1.32
CA ARG A 113 -13.80 -13.37 -1.89
C ARG A 113 -12.57 -14.24 -2.13
N GLU A 114 -12.79 -15.53 -2.35
CA GLU A 114 -11.72 -16.42 -2.84
C GLU A 114 -11.29 -16.02 -4.27
N SER A 115 -9.99 -16.02 -4.56
CA SER A 115 -9.48 -15.80 -5.91
C SER A 115 -9.50 -17.10 -6.73
N PRO A 116 -9.60 -17.02 -8.08
CA PRO A 116 -9.56 -18.21 -8.93
C PRO A 116 -8.21 -18.95 -8.85
N TYR A 117 -7.17 -18.30 -8.35
CA TYR A 117 -5.82 -18.85 -8.26
C TYR A 117 -5.59 -19.68 -6.99
N ARG A 118 -6.49 -19.63 -6.00
CA ARG A 118 -6.30 -20.31 -4.70
C ARG A 118 -6.08 -21.81 -4.84
N LYS A 119 -6.75 -22.44 -5.81
CA LYS A 119 -6.72 -23.89 -6.04
C LYS A 119 -5.88 -24.31 -7.23
N ASP A 120 -5.34 -23.36 -8.00
CA ASP A 120 -4.58 -23.66 -9.23
C ASP A 120 -3.09 -23.32 -9.06
N ILE A 121 -2.32 -24.35 -8.72
CA ILE A 121 -0.87 -24.24 -8.51
C ILE A 121 -0.10 -23.87 -9.78
N LEU A 122 -0.66 -24.11 -10.97
CA LEU A 122 0.00 -23.78 -12.24
C LEU A 122 -0.03 -22.27 -12.49
N LEU A 123 -1.04 -21.57 -11.96
CA LEU A 123 -1.19 -20.13 -12.12
C LEU A 123 -0.48 -19.36 -11.00
N LEU A 124 -0.61 -19.81 -9.76
CA LEU A 124 0.00 -19.12 -8.62
C LEU A 124 0.29 -20.07 -7.46
N THR A 125 1.51 -19.99 -6.94
CA THR A 125 1.90 -20.66 -5.70
C THR A 125 1.94 -19.69 -4.53
N PHE A 126 1.42 -20.15 -3.39
CA PHE A 126 1.46 -19.47 -2.10
C PHE A 126 2.53 -20.05 -1.16
N LYS A 127 3.43 -20.91 -1.68
CA LYS A 127 4.62 -21.33 -0.93
C LYS A 127 5.45 -20.11 -0.53
N SER A 128 6.16 -20.24 0.60
CA SER A 128 7.08 -19.21 1.06
C SER A 128 8.11 -18.89 -0.04
N ARG A 129 8.39 -17.59 -0.20
CA ARG A 129 9.45 -17.09 -1.09
C ARG A 129 10.78 -16.91 -0.34
N THR A 130 10.77 -17.05 0.98
CA THR A 130 11.95 -16.95 1.83
C THR A 130 12.80 -18.21 1.65
N TYR A 131 14.07 -18.03 1.26
CA TYR A 131 15.03 -19.12 1.27
C TYR A 131 15.47 -19.39 2.71
N ALA A 132 15.19 -20.59 3.23
CA ALA A 132 15.49 -20.98 4.61
C ALA A 132 16.94 -21.46 4.82
N GLY A 133 17.79 -21.47 3.79
CA GLY A 133 19.07 -22.16 3.84
C GLY A 133 18.93 -23.68 3.72
N PRO A 134 20.03 -24.43 3.59
CA PRO A 134 20.00 -25.86 3.82
C PRO A 134 19.61 -26.12 5.28
N GLU A 135 18.70 -27.08 5.50
CA GLU A 135 18.41 -27.59 6.85
C GLU A 135 19.72 -28.08 7.47
N LYS A 136 20.01 -27.64 8.70
CA LYS A 136 21.16 -28.11 9.49
C LYS A 136 20.86 -29.46 10.12
#